data_AF-A0A947G4I5-F1
#
_entry.id   AF-A0A947G4I5-F1
#
_cell.length_a   1.000
_cell.length_b   1.000
_cell.length_c   1.000
_cell.angle_alpha   90.00
_cell.angle_beta   90.00
_cell.angle_gamma   90.00
#
_symmetry.space_group_name_H-M   'P 1'
#
loop_
_entity.id
_entity.type
_entity.pdbx_description
1 polymer ?
#
loop_
_entity_poly.entity_id
_entity_poly.type
_entity_poly.pdbx_seq_one_letter_code
_entity_poly.pdbx_strand_id
1 'polypeptide(L)'
;PEVEALIEKRRASGLKPRVTPAVGTLIVLDNEASSDYSVVEVFTKDVPGVLHSITRCLADLGLDIHLAKIGAEGERVADAFYVADGRAIAERLGNGKLTPERFAKVREALEDALVEDQEDE
;
A
#
# COMPACT_ATOMS: atom_id res chain seq x y z
N PRO A 1 -7.04 44.23 8.49
CA PRO A 1 -5.54 44.22 8.55
C PRO A 1 -4.99 43.42 7.36
N GLU A 2 -3.82 43.76 6.82
CA GLU A 2 -3.21 43.14 5.62
C GLU A 2 -3.19 41.59 5.63
N VAL A 3 -3.15 41.01 6.83
CA VAL A 3 -3.12 39.56 7.09
C VAL A 3 -4.41 38.86 6.64
N GLU A 4 -5.58 39.47 6.83
CA GLU A 4 -6.87 38.88 6.40
C GLU A 4 -6.99 38.84 4.87
N ALA A 5 -6.54 39.90 4.19
CA ALA A 5 -6.50 39.94 2.73
C ALA A 5 -5.52 38.91 2.14
N LEU A 6 -4.46 38.56 2.89
CA LEU A 6 -3.50 37.51 2.50
C LEU A 6 -4.10 36.11 2.64
N ILE A 7 -4.94 35.89 3.66
CA ILE A 7 -5.68 34.63 3.87
C ILE A 7 -6.76 34.44 2.79
N GLU A 8 -7.46 35.52 2.42
CA GLU A 8 -8.45 35.53 1.32
C GLU A 8 -7.80 35.17 -0.03
N LYS A 9 -6.62 35.75 -0.33
CA LYS A 9 -5.87 35.46 -1.57
C LYS A 9 -5.37 34.03 -1.66
N ARG A 10 -5.07 33.37 -0.53
CA ARG A 10 -4.74 31.93 -0.52
C ARG A 10 -5.96 31.04 -0.78
N ARG A 11 -7.15 31.43 -0.33
CA ARG A 11 -8.40 30.72 -0.67
C ARG A 11 -8.77 30.89 -2.15
N ALA A 12 -8.43 32.03 -2.74
CA ALA A 12 -8.67 32.33 -4.15
C ALA A 12 -7.61 31.76 -5.12
N SER A 13 -6.45 31.30 -4.63
CA SER A 13 -5.49 30.60 -5.49
C SER A 13 -5.94 29.16 -5.70
N GLY A 14 -6.91 29.00 -6.61
CA GLY A 14 -7.20 27.74 -7.28
C GLY A 14 -6.00 27.35 -8.13
N LEU A 15 -4.91 26.94 -7.48
CA LEU A 15 -3.86 26.21 -8.16
C LEU A 15 -4.56 24.96 -8.67
N LYS A 16 -4.81 24.91 -9.99
CA LYS A 16 -5.29 23.69 -10.63
C LYS A 16 -4.46 22.55 -10.05
N PRO A 17 -5.07 21.47 -9.54
CA PRO A 17 -4.32 20.27 -9.24
C PRO A 17 -3.42 20.05 -10.45
N ARG A 18 -2.10 19.96 -10.23
CA ARG A 18 -1.24 19.50 -11.33
C ARG A 18 -1.87 18.19 -11.72
N VAL A 19 -2.32 18.07 -12.96
CA VAL A 19 -2.74 16.80 -13.52
C VAL A 19 -1.45 16.00 -13.64
N THR A 20 -0.99 15.46 -12.52
CA THR A 20 -0.02 14.40 -12.46
C THR A 20 -0.71 13.23 -13.16
N PRO A 21 -0.07 12.59 -14.15
CA PRO A 21 -0.57 11.33 -14.66
C PRO A 21 -0.86 10.43 -13.45
N ALA A 22 -2.02 9.80 -13.39
CA ALA A 22 -2.39 8.92 -12.29
C ALA A 22 -1.23 7.94 -12.04
N VAL A 23 -0.57 8.07 -10.88
CA VAL A 23 0.38 7.05 -10.45
C VAL A 23 -0.48 5.85 -10.09
N GLY A 24 -0.66 4.95 -11.05
CA GLY A 24 -1.41 3.73 -10.81
C GLY A 24 -0.76 2.92 -9.70
N THR A 25 -1.58 2.41 -8.79
CA THR A 25 -1.14 1.40 -7.83
C THR A 25 -0.71 0.14 -8.58
N LEU A 26 0.52 -0.31 -8.35
CA LEU A 26 1.04 -1.57 -8.87
C LEU A 26 1.38 -2.49 -7.70
N ILE A 27 0.81 -3.69 -7.70
CA ILE A 27 1.06 -4.73 -6.69
C ILE A 27 1.74 -5.92 -7.35
N VAL A 28 2.93 -6.26 -6.89
CA VAL A 28 3.71 -7.44 -7.32
C VAL A 28 3.74 -8.45 -6.18
N LEU A 29 3.49 -9.72 -6.50
CA LEU A 29 3.46 -10.82 -5.55
C LEU A 29 4.42 -11.90 -6.04
N ASP A 30 5.42 -12.23 -5.22
CA ASP A 30 6.51 -13.12 -5.61
C ASP A 30 6.79 -14.15 -4.50
N ASN A 31 6.74 -15.43 -4.86
CA ASN A 31 7.06 -16.54 -3.95
C ASN A 31 8.50 -17.04 -4.08
N GLU A 32 9.24 -16.63 -5.11
CA GLU A 32 10.59 -17.07 -5.44
C GLU A 32 11.66 -16.08 -4.94
N ALA A 33 11.31 -14.81 -4.71
CA ALA A 33 12.20 -13.78 -4.18
C ALA A 33 12.81 -14.08 -2.79
N SER A 34 12.29 -15.07 -2.07
CA SER A 34 12.81 -15.54 -0.78
C SER A 34 12.60 -17.06 -0.66
N SER A 35 13.45 -17.76 0.08
CA SER A 35 13.24 -19.18 0.43
C SER A 35 12.02 -19.36 1.34
N ASP A 36 11.82 -18.45 2.28
CA ASP A 36 10.96 -18.68 3.45
C ASP A 36 9.67 -17.85 3.42
N TYR A 37 9.65 -16.70 2.74
CA TYR A 37 8.52 -15.77 2.77
C TYR A 37 8.00 -15.39 1.39
N SER A 38 6.70 -15.14 1.28
CA SER A 38 6.13 -14.49 0.09
C SER A 38 6.45 -13.01 0.14
N VAL A 39 6.75 -12.39 -0.99
CA VAL A 39 7.05 -10.95 -1.08
C VAL A 39 5.88 -10.24 -1.73
N VAL A 40 5.37 -9.21 -1.05
CA VAL A 40 4.36 -8.28 -1.55
C VAL A 40 5.03 -6.94 -1.78
N GLU A 41 5.16 -6.52 -3.03
CA GLU A 41 5.67 -5.20 -3.38
C GLU A 41 4.51 -4.30 -3.80
N VAL A 42 4.43 -3.10 -3.23
CA VAL A 42 3.40 -2.12 -3.49
C VAL A 42 4.06 -0.82 -3.94
N PHE A 43 3.69 -0.38 -5.13
CA PHE A 43 4.08 0.91 -5.68
C PHE A 43 2.82 1.77 -5.80
N THR A 44 2.76 2.89 -5.09
CA THR A 44 1.58 3.77 -5.12
C THR A 44 1.97 5.22 -4.82
N LYS A 45 1.00 6.13 -4.84
CA LYS A 45 1.19 7.55 -4.52
C LYS A 45 1.56 7.70 -3.04
N ASP A 46 2.51 8.57 -2.71
CA ASP A 46 2.86 8.90 -1.32
C ASP A 46 1.82 9.86 -0.74
N VAL A 47 0.72 9.29 -0.22
CA VAL A 47 -0.31 10.03 0.52
C VAL A 47 -0.34 9.59 1.98
N PRO A 48 -0.75 10.48 2.91
CA PRO A 48 -0.86 10.13 4.32
C PRO A 48 -1.75 8.90 4.53
N GLY A 49 -1.25 7.90 5.26
CA GLY A 49 -2.04 6.72 5.63
C GLY A 49 -1.76 5.46 4.80
N VAL A 50 -1.12 5.56 3.64
CA VAL A 50 -0.86 4.40 2.74
C VAL A 50 -0.22 3.22 3.45
N LEU A 51 0.87 3.44 4.20
CA LEU A 51 1.54 2.35 4.92
C LEU A 51 0.61 1.69 5.95
N HIS A 52 -0.21 2.48 6.64
CA HIS A 52 -1.20 1.96 7.58
C HIS A 52 -2.24 1.10 6.84
N SER A 53 -2.75 1.57 5.70
CA SER A 53 -3.76 0.85 4.91
C SER A 53 -3.22 -0.47 4.35
N ILE A 54 -1.98 -0.48 3.84
CA ILE A 54 -1.30 -1.71 3.40
C ILE A 54 -1.15 -2.68 4.57
N THR A 55 -0.54 -2.24 5.68
CA THR A 55 -0.24 -3.12 6.82
C THR A 55 -1.50 -3.63 7.50
N ARG A 56 -2.55 -2.80 7.60
CA ARG A 56 -3.86 -3.20 8.11
C ARG A 56 -4.51 -4.25 7.21
N CYS A 57 -4.52 -4.03 5.89
CA CYS A 57 -5.06 -5.01 4.93
C CYS A 57 -4.35 -6.37 5.04
N LEU A 58 -3.02 -6.37 5.10
CA LEU A 58 -2.24 -7.61 5.28
C LEU A 58 -2.58 -8.32 6.61
N ALA A 59 -2.70 -7.56 7.70
CA ALA A 59 -3.07 -8.10 9.00
C ALA A 59 -4.50 -8.68 9.03
N ASP A 60 -5.47 -8.01 8.41
CA ASP A 60 -6.87 -8.46 8.33
C ASP A 60 -6.99 -9.78 7.52
N LEU A 61 -6.10 -9.99 6.55
CA LEU A 61 -5.97 -11.26 5.82
C LEU A 61 -5.26 -12.38 6.62
N GLY A 62 -4.79 -12.07 7.83
CA GLY A 62 -4.06 -12.98 8.71
C GLY A 62 -2.66 -13.30 8.20
N LEU A 63 -1.99 -12.33 7.59
CA LEU A 63 -0.61 -12.45 7.14
C LEU A 63 0.34 -11.87 8.19
N ASP A 64 1.39 -12.63 8.48
CA ASP A 64 2.45 -12.22 9.40
C ASP A 64 3.56 -11.52 8.61
N ILE A 65 3.84 -10.25 8.94
CA ILE A 65 4.92 -9.48 8.32
C ILE A 65 6.23 -9.76 9.06
N HIS A 66 7.18 -10.40 8.38
CA HIS A 66 8.49 -10.74 8.94
C HIS A 66 9.55 -9.66 8.71
N LEU A 67 9.48 -8.97 7.57
CA LEU A 67 10.35 -7.87 7.21
C LEU A 67 9.58 -6.90 6.32
N ALA A 68 9.72 -5.61 6.57
CA ALA A 68 9.24 -4.56 5.68
C ALA A 68 10.41 -3.69 5.24
N LYS A 69 10.50 -3.43 3.95
CA LYS A 69 11.41 -2.45 3.36
C LYS A 69 10.54 -1.32 2.82
N ILE A 70 10.63 -0.16 3.44
CA ILE A 70 9.79 1.00 3.13
C ILE A 70 10.63 2.03 2.39
N GLY A 71 10.15 2.48 1.23
CA GLY A 71 10.88 3.38 0.35
C GLY A 71 9.97 4.47 -0.18
N ALA A 72 10.40 5.72 -0.12
CA ALA A 72 9.70 6.84 -0.73
C ALA A 72 10.64 7.59 -1.68
N GLU A 73 10.16 7.87 -2.89
CA GLU A 73 10.88 8.65 -3.90
C GLU A 73 9.92 9.64 -4.59
N GLY A 74 10.08 10.92 -4.27
CA GLY A 74 9.23 11.98 -4.81
C GLY A 74 7.82 11.88 -4.28
N GLU A 75 6.85 11.65 -5.17
CA GLU A 75 5.42 11.51 -4.84
C GLU A 75 4.97 10.04 -4.85
N ARG A 76 5.91 9.10 -4.70
CA ARG A 76 5.65 7.66 -4.81
C ARG A 76 6.30 6.89 -3.67
N VAL A 77 5.60 5.87 -3.21
CA VAL A 77 6.16 4.84 -2.33
C VAL A 77 6.45 3.57 -3.11
N ALA A 78 7.44 2.82 -2.63
CA ALA A 78 7.90 1.54 -3.13
C ALA A 78 8.21 0.65 -1.91
N ASP A 79 7.18 -0.03 -1.42
CA ASP A 79 7.24 -0.80 -0.19
C ASP A 79 7.24 -2.29 -0.50
N ALA A 80 8.11 -3.05 0.17
CA ALA A 80 8.19 -4.51 0.04
C ALA A 80 8.01 -5.19 1.40
N PHE A 81 7.04 -6.09 1.49
CA PHE A 81 6.69 -6.84 2.69
C PHE A 81 6.96 -8.33 2.48
N TYR A 82 7.79 -8.91 3.35
CA TYR A 82 8.04 -10.33 3.42
C TYR A 82 7.02 -10.92 4.39
N VAL A 83 6.08 -11.69 3.87
CA VAL A 83 4.92 -12.20 4.60
C VAL A 83 4.87 -13.71 4.62
N ALA A 84 4.27 -14.23 5.68
CA ALA A 84 3.83 -15.62 5.77
C ALA A 84 2.34 -15.70 6.07
N ASP A 85 1.72 -16.79 5.66
CA ASP A 85 0.35 -17.14 5.98
C ASP A 85 0.28 -17.73 7.40
N GLY A 86 -0.10 -16.89 8.38
CA GLY A 86 -0.21 -17.31 9.77
C GLY A 86 -1.26 -18.42 9.98
N ARG A 87 -2.32 -18.44 9.17
CA ARG A 87 -3.36 -19.49 9.25
C ARG A 87 -2.80 -20.81 8.74
N ALA A 88 -2.12 -20.80 7.59
CA ALA A 88 -1.49 -21.99 7.04
C ALA A 88 -0.45 -22.58 8.02
N ILE A 89 0.33 -21.73 8.69
CA ILE A 89 1.28 -22.17 9.72
C ILE A 89 0.53 -22.82 10.91
N ALA A 90 -0.49 -22.15 11.44
CA ALA A 90 -1.26 -22.64 12.59
C ALA A 90 -1.94 -23.99 12.30
N GLU A 91 -2.47 -24.15 11.09
CA GLU A 91 -3.15 -25.36 10.61
C GLU A 91 -2.18 -26.41 10.03
N ARG A 92 -0.87 -26.13 10.00
CA ARG A 92 0.19 -26.98 9.42
C ARG A 92 -0.04 -27.31 7.93
N LEU A 93 -0.60 -26.35 7.19
CA LEU A 93 -0.82 -26.41 5.75
C LEU A 93 0.39 -25.84 4.99
N GLY A 94 1.48 -26.62 4.91
CA GLY A 94 2.67 -26.24 4.16
C GLY A 94 3.66 -25.35 4.94
N ASN A 95 4.45 -24.56 4.21
CA ASN A 95 5.57 -23.78 4.76
C ASN A 95 5.24 -22.32 5.06
N GLY A 96 3.97 -21.93 5.04
CA GLY A 96 3.55 -20.54 5.24
C GLY A 96 3.66 -19.64 4.01
N LYS A 97 4.12 -20.13 2.86
CA LYS A 97 4.04 -19.39 1.59
C LYS A 97 2.57 -19.25 1.14
N LEU A 98 2.26 -18.13 0.54
CA LEU A 98 0.94 -17.87 -0.02
C LEU A 98 0.67 -18.75 -1.24
N THR A 99 -0.52 -19.33 -1.31
CA THR A 99 -1.00 -20.02 -2.51
C THR A 99 -1.41 -19.01 -3.60
N PRO A 100 -1.54 -19.42 -4.86
CA PRO A 100 -2.05 -18.55 -5.92
C PRO A 100 -3.44 -17.93 -5.61
N GLU A 101 -4.29 -18.68 -4.91
CA GLU A 101 -5.59 -18.21 -4.44
C GLU A 101 -5.46 -17.12 -3.37
N ARG A 102 -4.49 -17.26 -2.46
CA ARG A 102 -4.16 -16.23 -1.47
C ARG A 102 -3.57 -14.99 -2.15
N PHE A 103 -2.73 -15.14 -3.17
CA PHE A 103 -2.24 -14.02 -3.98
C PHE A 103 -3.37 -13.20 -4.60
N ALA A 104 -4.35 -13.87 -5.21
CA ALA A 104 -5.50 -13.18 -5.79
C ALA A 104 -6.26 -12.35 -4.73
N LYS A 105 -6.50 -12.94 -3.55
CA LYS A 105 -7.16 -12.23 -2.43
C LYS A 105 -6.36 -11.07 -1.88
N VAL A 106 -5.04 -11.22 -1.75
CA VAL A 106 -4.14 -10.15 -1.28
C VAL A 106 -4.15 -8.99 -2.26
N ARG A 107 -4.07 -9.29 -3.57
CA ARG A 107 -4.14 -8.27 -4.62
C ARG A 107 -5.45 -7.50 -4.56
N GLU A 108 -6.57 -8.21 -4.63
CA GLU A 108 -7.92 -7.61 -4.61
C GLU A 108 -8.11 -6.71 -3.39
N ALA A 109 -7.79 -7.21 -2.19
CA ALA A 109 -7.96 -6.44 -0.96
C ALA A 109 -7.03 -5.19 -0.89
N LEU A 110 -5.81 -5.28 -1.41
CA LEU A 110 -4.89 -4.13 -1.46
C LEU A 110 -5.31 -3.11 -2.52
N GLU A 111 -5.84 -3.56 -3.66
CA GLU A 111 -6.39 -2.68 -4.68
C GLU A 111 -7.58 -1.90 -4.12
N ASP A 112 -8.52 -2.59 -3.44
CA ASP A 112 -9.67 -1.95 -2.81
C ASP A 112 -9.24 -0.94 -1.72
N ALA A 113 -8.38 -1.37 -0.79
CA ALA A 113 -7.92 -0.53 0.31
C ALA A 113 -7.16 0.73 -0.15
N LEU A 114 -6.47 0.66 -1.28
CA LEU A 114 -5.68 1.79 -1.81
C LEU A 114 -6.45 2.67 -2.79
N VAL A 115 -7.59 2.20 -3.32
CA VAL A 115 -8.50 3.05 -4.11
C VAL A 115 -9.33 3.93 -3.18
N GLU A 116 -9.88 3.37 -2.09
CA GLU A 116 -10.68 4.12 -1.12
C GLU A 116 -9.93 5.35 -0.57
N ASP A 117 -8.66 5.18 -0.20
CA ASP A 117 -7.83 6.27 0.35
C ASP A 117 -7.42 7.34 -0.67
N GLN A 118 -7.54 7.06 -1.97
CA GLN A 118 -7.19 8.01 -3.04
C GLN A 118 -8.37 8.88 -3.49
N GLU A 119 -9.61 8.52 -3.13
CA GLU A 119 -10.81 9.29 -3.48
C GLU A 119 -11.13 10.41 -2.47
N ASP A 120 -10.57 10.34 -1.27
CA ASP A 120 -10.83 11.27 -0.16
C ASP A 120 -9.98 12.57 -0.18
N GLU A 121 -9.13 12.79 -1.18
CA GLU A 121 -8.27 13.99 -1.38
C GLU A 121 -8.64 14.82 -2.63
#